data_AF-A0A7R8VXM8-F1
#
_entry.id   AF-A0A7R8VXM8-F1
#
_cell.length_a   1.000
_cell.length_b   1.000
_cell.length_c   1.000
_cell.angle_alpha   90.00
_cell.angle_beta   90.00
_cell.angle_gamma   90.00
#
_symmetry.space_group_name_H-M   'P 1'
#
loop_
_entity.id
_entity.type
_entity.pdbx_description
1 polymer ?
#
loop_
_entity_poly.entity_id
_entity_poly.type
_entity_poly.pdbx_seq_one_letter_code
_entity_poly.pdbx_strand_id
1 'polypeptide(L)'
;GILNKAKSGKELLGFLLNDFLLLAQPSKSLGSHGFSFDNSHSTATFRLYKKPVFLNELQIGHDPSLANSAGDSAEVQTRTLRLQDTLNKTLHVLVTPTCKERNVWLQKLRDAQEDIVDTERKHFQRQQSSCLKLRDRAPIITVHL
;
A
#
# COMPACT_ATOMS: atom_id res chain seq x y z
N GLY A 1 -5.52 5.78 6.51
CA GLY A 1 -5.64 7.25 6.37
C GLY A 1 -6.76 7.60 5.41
N ILE A 2 -7.38 8.77 5.56
CA ILE A 2 -8.49 9.22 4.70
C ILE A 2 -7.95 9.67 3.34
N LEU A 3 -8.65 9.30 2.26
CA LEU A 3 -8.33 9.59 0.87
C LEU A 3 -9.62 9.90 0.11
N ASN A 4 -9.61 10.89 -0.77
CA ASN A 4 -10.74 11.20 -1.64
C ASN A 4 -10.42 10.82 -3.08
N LYS A 5 -11.33 10.14 -3.77
CA LYS A 5 -11.14 9.86 -5.20
C LYS A 5 -11.32 11.13 -6.02
N ALA A 6 -10.28 11.61 -6.69
CA ALA A 6 -10.27 12.92 -7.37
C ALA A 6 -11.49 13.14 -8.28
N LYS A 7 -11.81 12.16 -9.15
CA LYS A 7 -12.91 12.29 -10.12
C LYS A 7 -14.32 12.33 -9.50
N SER A 8 -14.53 11.72 -8.34
CA SER A 8 -15.87 11.53 -7.78
C SER A 8 -16.07 12.07 -6.38
N GLY A 9 -15.04 12.65 -5.77
CA GLY A 9 -15.06 13.10 -4.36
C GLY A 9 -15.39 11.99 -3.37
N LYS A 10 -15.28 10.71 -3.76
CA LYS A 10 -15.67 9.60 -2.90
C LYS A 10 -14.68 9.51 -1.75
N GLU A 11 -15.19 9.57 -0.54
CA GLU A 11 -14.43 9.34 0.68
C GLU A 11 -14.04 7.86 0.78
N LEU A 12 -12.75 7.62 0.94
CA LEU A 12 -12.13 6.30 1.04
C LEU A 12 -11.22 6.28 2.25
N LEU A 13 -11.07 5.10 2.84
CA LEU A 13 -10.08 4.79 3.84
C LEU A 13 -9.00 3.93 3.20
N GLY A 14 -7.79 4.46 3.13
CA GLY A 14 -6.62 3.72 2.68
C GLY A 14 -5.95 2.99 3.83
N PHE A 15 -5.70 1.70 3.66
CA PHE A 15 -4.87 0.89 4.53
C PHE A 15 -3.63 0.47 3.75
N LEU A 16 -2.47 0.92 4.19
CA LEU A 16 -1.19 0.43 3.70
C LEU A 16 -0.74 -0.71 4.61
N LEU A 17 -0.67 -1.92 4.05
CA LEU A 17 -0.06 -3.07 4.68
C LEU A 17 1.32 -3.30 4.08
N ASN A 18 2.05 -4.30 4.59
CA ASN A 18 3.41 -4.59 4.16
C ASN A 18 3.50 -4.93 2.67
N ASP A 19 2.53 -5.69 2.14
CA ASP A 19 2.61 -6.23 0.77
C ASP A 19 1.59 -5.64 -0.20
N PHE A 20 0.57 -4.92 0.30
CA PHE A 20 -0.48 -4.35 -0.54
C PHE A 20 -1.15 -3.11 0.06
N LEU A 21 -1.73 -2.30 -0.84
CA LEU A 21 -2.59 -1.18 -0.54
C LEU A 21 -4.07 -1.58 -0.68
N LEU A 22 -4.85 -1.34 0.36
CA LEU A 22 -6.29 -1.58 0.40
C LEU A 22 -7.06 -0.26 0.45
N LEU A 23 -8.10 -0.15 -0.37
CA LEU A 23 -9.03 0.98 -0.33
C LEU A 23 -10.40 0.48 0.12
N ALA A 24 -10.93 1.04 1.20
CA ALA A 24 -12.26 0.72 1.69
C ALA A 24 -13.15 1.95 1.65
N GLN A 25 -14.42 1.76 1.32
CA GLN A 25 -15.44 2.78 1.39
C GLN A 25 -16.21 2.63 2.71
N PRO A 26 -16.29 3.68 3.53
CA PRO A 26 -17.10 3.65 4.74
C PRO A 26 -18.60 3.68 4.37
N SER A 27 -19.42 2.93 5.11
CA SER A 27 -20.88 2.91 4.86
C SER A 27 -21.58 4.20 5.30
N LYS A 28 -20.96 4.95 6.20
CA LYS A 28 -21.36 6.30 6.66
C LYS A 28 -20.15 7.21 6.52
N SER A 29 -20.32 8.47 6.09
CA SER A 29 -19.19 9.41 6.01
C SER A 29 -18.53 9.58 7.37
N LEU A 30 -17.19 9.66 7.39
CA LEU A 30 -16.38 9.81 8.59
C LEU A 30 -16.54 11.19 9.26
N GLY A 31 -17.23 12.13 8.61
CA GLY A 31 -17.46 13.47 9.15
C GLY A 31 -16.17 14.27 9.34
N SER A 32 -16.31 15.46 9.94
CA SER A 32 -15.19 16.41 10.12
C SER A 32 -14.12 15.92 11.12
N HIS A 33 -14.45 14.96 11.98
CA HIS A 33 -13.55 14.51 13.06
C HIS A 33 -12.56 13.43 12.62
N GLY A 34 -12.64 12.98 11.37
CA GLY A 34 -11.74 11.99 10.80
C GLY A 34 -11.97 10.56 11.31
N PHE A 35 -11.13 9.64 10.83
CA PHE A 35 -11.16 8.24 11.24
C PHE A 35 -10.28 8.05 12.47
N SER A 36 -10.86 7.57 13.57
CA SER A 36 -10.11 7.10 14.74
C SER A 36 -10.54 5.69 15.12
N PHE A 37 -9.55 4.84 15.44
CA PHE A 37 -9.79 3.48 15.92
C PHE A 37 -10.34 3.44 17.35
N ASP A 38 -10.23 4.53 18.10
CA ASP A 38 -10.57 4.60 19.53
C ASP A 38 -12.07 4.90 19.80
N ASN A 39 -12.89 5.03 18.76
CA ASN A 39 -14.31 5.33 18.96
C ASN A 39 -15.09 4.05 19.30
N SER A 40 -14.95 3.63 20.56
CA SER A 40 -15.45 2.37 21.17
C SER A 40 -16.97 2.15 21.10
N HIS A 41 -17.76 3.12 20.63
CA HIS A 41 -19.23 3.06 20.60
C HIS A 41 -19.86 2.94 19.20
N SER A 42 -19.07 2.99 18.11
CA SER A 42 -19.61 2.94 16.75
C SER A 42 -19.08 1.73 15.99
N THR A 43 -19.96 0.76 15.70
CA THR A 43 -19.68 -0.31 14.73
C THR A 43 -19.56 0.27 13.32
N ALA A 44 -18.37 0.74 12.97
CA ALA A 44 -18.09 1.25 11.64
C ALA A 44 -17.94 0.08 10.65
N THR A 45 -18.81 0.03 9.65
CA THR A 45 -18.76 -0.98 8.58
C THR A 45 -18.13 -0.39 7.33
N PHE A 46 -17.14 -1.09 6.80
CA PHE A 46 -16.42 -0.71 5.59
C PHE A 46 -16.64 -1.74 4.51
N ARG A 47 -16.83 -1.28 3.28
CA ARG A 47 -16.88 -2.14 2.09
C ARG A 47 -15.58 -1.99 1.34
N LEU A 48 -15.05 -3.11 0.86
CA LEU A 48 -13.89 -3.08 -0.01
C LEU A 48 -14.23 -2.30 -1.31
N TYR A 49 -13.50 -1.23 -1.61
CA TYR A 49 -13.79 -0.40 -2.78
C TYR A 49 -13.33 -1.07 -4.08
N LYS A 50 -12.14 -1.69 -4.05
CA LYS A 50 -11.51 -2.43 -5.15
C LYS A 50 -10.62 -3.55 -4.61
N LYS A 51 -10.20 -4.46 -5.50
CA LYS A 51 -9.19 -5.47 -5.18
C LYS A 51 -7.96 -4.78 -4.55
N PRO A 52 -7.37 -5.36 -3.49
CA PRO A 52 -6.11 -4.85 -2.96
C PRO A 52 -5.05 -4.80 -4.06
N VAL A 53 -4.22 -3.76 -4.06
CA VAL A 53 -3.15 -3.58 -5.05
C VAL A 53 -1.83 -3.94 -4.40
N PHE A 54 -1.13 -4.95 -4.92
CA PHE A 54 0.15 -5.37 -4.38
C PHE A 54 1.21 -4.29 -4.62
N LEU A 55 2.07 -4.07 -3.63
CA LEU A 55 3.07 -3.00 -3.69
C LEU A 55 4.18 -3.30 -4.71
N ASN A 56 4.47 -4.56 -5.00
CA ASN A 56 5.41 -4.96 -6.06
C ASN A 56 4.93 -4.58 -7.48
N GLU A 57 3.62 -4.47 -7.68
CA GLU A 57 2.96 -4.11 -8.95
C GLU A 57 2.51 -2.65 -8.97
N LEU A 58 2.68 -1.92 -7.86
CA LEU A 58 2.26 -0.53 -7.71
C LEU A 58 3.36 0.43 -8.15
N GLN A 59 3.08 1.28 -9.12
CA GLN A 59 3.96 2.38 -9.51
C GLN A 59 3.45 3.70 -8.95
N ILE A 60 4.34 4.40 -8.22
CA ILE A 60 4.06 5.74 -7.70
C ILE A 60 4.30 6.74 -8.83
N GLY A 61 3.22 7.34 -9.33
CA GLY A 61 3.27 8.40 -10.33
C GLY A 61 3.93 9.64 -9.74
N HIS A 62 5.19 9.87 -10.10
CA HIS A 62 6.02 10.95 -9.54
C HIS A 62 5.81 12.30 -10.18
N ASP A 63 5.09 12.38 -11.29
CA ASP A 63 5.21 13.54 -12.15
C ASP A 63 4.18 14.65 -11.80
N PRO A 64 4.64 15.80 -11.25
CA PRO A 64 3.80 16.98 -11.07
C PRO A 64 3.57 17.76 -12.39
N SER A 65 4.26 17.43 -13.49
CA SER A 65 4.12 18.12 -14.78
C SER A 65 2.95 17.57 -15.64
N LEU A 66 2.51 16.33 -15.40
CA LEU A 66 1.26 15.76 -15.88
C LEU A 66 0.02 16.44 -15.28
N ALA A 67 0.22 17.32 -14.30
CA ALA A 67 -0.83 18.15 -13.72
C ALA A 67 -1.38 19.23 -14.67
N ASN A 68 -0.80 19.37 -15.87
CA ASN A 68 -1.33 20.19 -16.96
C ASN A 68 -2.54 19.56 -17.68
N SER A 69 -2.95 18.34 -17.33
CA SER A 69 -4.18 17.75 -17.84
C SER A 69 -5.39 18.23 -17.05
N ALA A 70 -5.97 19.34 -17.52
CA ALA A 70 -7.36 19.77 -17.36
C ALA A 70 -7.86 20.14 -15.94
N GLY A 71 -7.78 21.44 -15.62
CA GLY A 71 -8.81 22.13 -14.82
C GLY A 71 -8.74 22.06 -13.30
N ASP A 72 -7.78 21.36 -12.70
CA ASP A 72 -7.66 21.25 -11.23
C ASP A 72 -6.77 22.35 -10.63
N SER A 73 -7.20 22.96 -9.53
CA SER A 73 -6.45 24.03 -8.82
C SER A 73 -5.08 23.52 -8.33
N ALA A 74 -4.05 24.39 -8.35
CA ALA A 74 -2.69 24.06 -7.91
C ALA A 74 -2.65 23.46 -6.49
N GLU A 75 -3.58 23.87 -5.62
CA GLU A 75 -3.72 23.35 -4.26
C GLU A 75 -4.21 21.89 -4.21
N VAL A 76 -5.03 21.47 -5.18
CA VAL A 76 -5.50 20.07 -5.28
C VAL A 76 -4.37 19.18 -5.81
N GLN A 77 -3.58 19.70 -6.74
CA GLN A 77 -2.45 18.97 -7.33
C GLN A 77 -1.39 18.60 -6.29
N THR A 78 -1.06 19.51 -5.37
CA THR A 78 -0.07 19.27 -4.30
C THR A 78 -0.52 18.22 -3.27
N ARG A 79 -1.84 17.97 -3.17
CA ARG A 79 -2.46 16.94 -2.31
C ARG A 79 -2.80 15.65 -3.06
N THR A 80 -2.52 15.59 -4.35
CA THR A 80 -2.87 14.44 -5.19
C THR A 80 -1.78 13.37 -5.16
N LEU A 81 -2.22 12.13 -4.97
CA LEU A 81 -1.48 10.88 -5.10
C LEU A 81 -1.93 10.18 -6.38
N ARG A 82 -0.97 9.85 -7.25
CA ARG A 82 -1.21 9.05 -8.45
C ARG A 82 -0.54 7.71 -8.27
N LEU A 83 -1.32 6.65 -8.21
CA LEU A 83 -0.84 5.30 -8.02
C LEU A 83 -1.31 4.44 -9.20
N GLN A 84 -0.38 3.83 -9.90
CA GLN A 84 -0.65 3.01 -11.07
C GLN A 84 -0.48 1.54 -10.70
N ASP A 85 -1.55 0.77 -10.81
CA ASP A 85 -1.48 -0.68 -10.78
C ASP A 85 -1.01 -1.17 -12.15
N THR A 86 0.19 -1.71 -12.24
CA THR A 86 0.79 -2.16 -13.51
C THR A 86 0.17 -3.44 -14.03
N LEU A 87 -0.27 -4.33 -13.13
CA LEU A 87 -0.89 -5.60 -13.50
C LEU A 87 -2.28 -5.36 -14.11
N ASN A 88 -3.11 -4.57 -13.43
CA ASN A 88 -4.48 -4.29 -13.87
C ASN A 88 -4.58 -3.06 -14.79
N LYS A 89 -3.45 -2.36 -15.02
CA LYS A 89 -3.36 -1.13 -15.83
C LYS A 89 -4.33 -0.03 -15.35
N THR A 90 -4.58 0.05 -14.04
CA THR A 90 -5.52 1.01 -13.46
C THR A 90 -4.80 2.16 -12.77
N LEU A 91 -5.22 3.40 -13.07
CA LEU A 91 -4.73 4.61 -12.40
C LEU A 91 -5.66 5.00 -11.25
N HIS A 92 -5.13 5.03 -10.04
CA HIS A 92 -5.78 5.56 -8.85
C HIS A 92 -5.31 7.00 -8.61
N VAL A 93 -6.22 7.95 -8.82
CA VAL A 93 -6.00 9.37 -8.49
C VAL A 93 -6.73 9.67 -7.19
N LEU A 94 -5.96 9.82 -6.11
CA LEU A 94 -6.44 10.00 -4.74
C LEU A 94 -5.97 11.35 -4.21
N VAL A 95 -6.79 12.02 -3.42
CA VAL A 95 -6.51 13.33 -2.83
C VAL A 95 -6.47 13.17 -1.32
N THR A 96 -5.38 13.58 -0.69
CA THR A 96 -5.28 13.63 0.77
C THR A 96 -5.89 14.92 1.33
N PRO A 97 -6.26 14.96 2.61
CA PRO A 97 -6.70 16.21 3.25
C PRO A 97 -5.64 17.31 3.18
N THR A 98 -4.37 16.95 3.40
CA THR A 98 -3.23 17.89 3.42
C THR A 98 -2.02 17.42 2.58
N CYS A 99 -1.16 18.36 2.16
CA CYS A 99 0.09 18.04 1.47
C CYS A 99 1.06 17.22 2.34
N LYS A 100 1.01 17.46 3.66
CA LYS A 100 1.80 16.71 4.64
C LYS A 100 1.43 15.23 4.61
N GLU A 101 0.13 14.92 4.65
CA GLU A 101 -0.33 13.53 4.55
C GLU A 101 0.02 12.90 3.21
N ARG A 102 -0.07 13.66 2.11
CA ARG A 102 0.38 13.20 0.78
C ARG A 102 1.83 12.74 0.83
N ASN A 103 2.71 13.53 1.44
CA ASN A 103 4.13 13.18 1.57
C ASN A 103 4.34 11.98 2.50
N VAL A 104 3.59 11.88 3.61
CA VAL A 104 3.65 10.71 4.50
C VAL A 104 3.23 9.44 3.76
N TRP A 105 2.17 9.49 2.95
CA TRP A 105 1.75 8.37 2.11
C TRP A 105 2.82 7.94 1.13
N LEU A 106 3.45 8.89 0.43
CA LEU A 106 4.52 8.60 -0.52
C LEU A 106 5.74 7.98 0.17
N GLN A 107 6.13 8.51 1.32
CA GLN A 107 7.26 7.98 2.09
C GLN A 107 6.97 6.53 2.48
N LYS A 108 5.84 6.27 3.15
CA LYS A 108 5.49 4.93 3.60
C LYS A 108 5.32 3.92 2.47
N LEU A 109 4.79 4.35 1.33
CA LEU A 109 4.68 3.47 0.15
C LEU A 109 6.06 3.07 -0.37
N ARG A 110 7.02 3.99 -0.42
CA ARG A 110 8.39 3.68 -0.84
C ARG A 110 9.09 2.79 0.17
N ASP A 111 8.98 3.11 1.46
CA ASP A 111 9.58 2.32 2.53
C ASP A 111 9.05 0.88 2.49
N ALA A 112 7.74 0.70 2.36
CA ALA A 112 7.12 -0.62 2.27
C ALA A 112 7.54 -1.37 0.98
N GLN A 113 7.69 -0.68 -0.15
CA GLN A 113 8.21 -1.29 -1.38
C GLN A 113 9.66 -1.76 -1.23
N GLU A 114 10.50 -0.99 -0.55
CA GLU A 114 11.88 -1.36 -0.26
C GLU A 114 11.96 -2.55 0.71
N ASP A 115 11.13 -2.53 1.77
CA ASP A 115 11.05 -3.60 2.75
C ASP A 115 10.66 -4.95 2.15
N ILE A 116 9.78 -4.98 1.14
CA ILE A 116 9.44 -6.21 0.41
C ILE A 116 10.69 -6.78 -0.26
N VAL A 117 11.44 -5.96 -0.99
CA VAL A 117 12.64 -6.39 -1.73
C VAL A 117 13.69 -6.94 -0.76
N ASP A 118 13.88 -6.28 0.38
CA ASP A 118 14.84 -6.71 1.39
C ASP A 118 14.41 -7.98 2.13
N THR A 119 13.11 -8.13 2.35
CA THR A 119 12.53 -9.34 2.96
C THR A 119 12.74 -10.53 2.02
N GLU A 120 12.42 -10.40 0.73
CA GLU A 120 12.65 -11.44 -0.28
C GLU A 120 14.13 -11.88 -0.33
N ARG A 121 15.07 -10.92 -0.29
CA ARG A 121 16.52 -11.21 -0.25
C ARG A 121 16.92 -12.01 0.99
N LYS A 122 16.44 -11.62 2.18
CA LYS A 122 16.74 -12.31 3.44
C LYS A 122 16.15 -13.72 3.46
N HIS A 123 14.94 -13.90 2.93
CA HIS A 123 14.33 -15.22 2.81
C HIS A 123 15.12 -16.13 1.86
N PHE A 124 15.56 -15.63 0.72
CA PHE A 124 16.38 -16.39 -0.23
C PHE A 124 17.73 -16.83 0.37
N GLN A 125 18.40 -15.93 1.08
CA GLN A 125 19.69 -16.23 1.71
C GLN A 125 19.58 -17.28 2.82
N ARG A 126 18.50 -17.24 3.62
CA ARG A 126 18.20 -18.26 4.64
C ARG A 126 17.95 -19.64 4.01
N GLN A 127 17.21 -19.69 2.90
CA GLN A 127 16.94 -20.94 2.20
C GLN A 127 18.22 -21.54 1.60
N GLN A 128 19.08 -20.74 0.96
CA GLN A 128 20.39 -21.22 0.48
C GLN A 128 21.27 -21.75 1.61
N SER A 129 21.36 -21.01 2.73
CA SER A 129 22.12 -21.42 3.91
C SER A 129 21.64 -22.75 4.50
N SER A 130 20.32 -22.98 4.50
CA SER A 130 19.71 -24.21 5.00
C SER A 130 19.97 -25.42 4.09
N CYS A 131 19.95 -25.21 2.76
CA CYS A 131 20.21 -26.27 1.77
C CYS A 131 21.69 -26.70 1.78
N LEU A 132 22.62 -25.75 1.97
CA LEU A 132 24.05 -26.07 2.11
C LEU A 132 24.34 -26.87 3.39
N LYS A 133 23.71 -26.51 4.51
CA LYS A 133 23.87 -27.25 5.78
C LYS A 133 23.35 -28.69 5.75
N LEU A 134 22.41 -28.99 4.84
CA LEU A 134 21.89 -30.35 4.65
C LEU A 134 22.82 -31.21 3.78
N ARG A 135 23.69 -30.62 2.96
CA ARG A 135 24.67 -31.37 2.14
C ARG A 135 25.91 -31.81 2.92
N ASP A 136 26.28 -31.10 3.98
CA ASP A 136 27.44 -31.44 4.83
C ASP A 136 27.14 -32.46 5.93
N ARG A 137 25.89 -32.93 6.06
CA ARG A 137 25.55 -34.03 6.97
C ARG A 137 25.65 -35.36 6.21
N ALA A 138 26.79 -36.03 6.34
CA ALA A 138 26.93 -37.41 5.89
C ALA A 138 25.82 -38.29 6.51
N PRO A 139 25.14 -39.14 5.73
CA PRO A 139 24.12 -40.02 6.26
C PRO A 139 24.76 -41.04 7.22
N ILE A 140 24.39 -40.98 8.50
CA ILE A 140 24.75 -42.00 9.48
C ILE A 140 23.74 -43.14 9.31
N ILE A 141 24.17 -44.25 8.72
CA ILE A 141 23.39 -45.49 8.67
C ILE A 141 23.74 -46.28 9.93
N THR A 142 22.84 -46.29 10.91
CA THR A 142 22.95 -47.17 12.08
C THR A 142 22.32 -48.51 11.73
N VAL A 143 23.15 -49.55 11.58
CA VAL A 143 22.71 -50.94 11.42
C VAL A 143 22.59 -51.55 12.81
N HIS A 144 21.37 -51.96 13.18
CA HIS A 144 21.15 -52.78 14.37
C HIS A 144 21.26 -54.25 13.97
N LEU A 145 22.14 -54.99 14.65
CA LEU A 145 22.29 -56.44 14.55
C LEU A 145 21.35 -57.14 15.54
#